data_AF-A0A918P0G6-F1
#
_entry.id   AF-A0A918P0G6-F1
#
_cell.length_a   1.000
_cell.length_b   1.000
_cell.length_c   1.000
_cell.angle_alpha   90.00
_cell.angle_beta   90.00
_cell.angle_gamma   90.00
#
_symmetry.space_group_name_H-M   'P 1'
#
loop_
_entity.id
_entity.type
_entity.pdbx_description
1 polymer ?
#
loop_
_entity_poly.entity_id
_entity_poly.type
_entity_poly.pdbx_seq_one_letter_code
_entity_poly.pdbx_strand_id
1 'polypeptide(L)'
;MVLVMSKLKAALRATAAALVLAGVNAMAPQAVAVDGPVVQVASDADAVTKAIARTAPEATAAAANVCGADYTLSKGIPLPLGTDPSLRLGTLFAYENGGNGCVILDNNYGSAQYMYLKVCKVGGTSCDTDTGNFSSYAGPVYVNSFACAPVTAKMGKSSSSLYIDYKSDRVFPCG
;
A
#
# COMPACT_ATOMS: atom_id res chain seq x y z
N MET A 1 -2.53 -75.30 -62.29
CA MET A 1 -1.06 -75.40 -62.15
C MET A 1 -0.47 -74.04 -62.51
N VAL A 2 0.46 -73.56 -61.67
CA VAL A 2 1.28 -72.34 -61.78
C VAL A 2 0.57 -70.99 -61.56
N LEU A 3 0.74 -70.52 -60.31
CA LEU A 3 0.51 -69.15 -59.86
C LEU A 3 1.59 -68.24 -60.47
N VAL A 4 1.17 -67.32 -61.33
CA VAL A 4 1.96 -66.15 -61.73
C VAL A 4 1.71 -65.05 -60.70
N MET A 5 2.75 -64.29 -60.33
CA MET A 5 2.76 -62.81 -60.38
C MET A 5 3.82 -62.22 -59.45
N SER A 6 4.94 -61.91 -60.09
CA SER A 6 5.63 -60.62 -60.13
C SER A 6 5.09 -59.50 -59.22
N LYS A 7 6.05 -58.94 -58.47
CA LYS A 7 5.98 -57.73 -57.66
C LYS A 7 5.56 -56.50 -58.51
N LEU A 8 4.71 -55.62 -57.95
CA LEU A 8 5.09 -54.24 -57.59
C LEU A 8 3.90 -53.42 -57.01
N LYS A 9 4.20 -52.77 -55.87
CA LYS A 9 3.80 -51.42 -55.40
C LYS A 9 2.39 -51.13 -54.85
N ALA A 10 2.48 -50.38 -53.74
CA ALA A 10 1.57 -49.39 -53.18
C ALA A 10 0.35 -49.89 -52.39
N ALA A 11 0.27 -49.52 -51.11
CA ALA A 11 -0.56 -48.37 -50.72
C ALA A 11 -0.54 -48.17 -49.20
N LEU A 12 -0.24 -46.93 -48.85
CA LEU A 12 -0.39 -46.27 -47.57
C LEU A 12 -1.81 -46.44 -47.01
N ARG A 13 -1.98 -47.13 -45.87
CA ARG A 13 -3.13 -46.98 -44.96
C ARG A 13 -2.68 -47.32 -43.53
N ALA A 14 -2.22 -46.31 -42.79
CA ALA A 14 -2.11 -46.40 -41.34
C ALA A 14 -3.31 -45.67 -40.73
N THR A 15 -4.06 -46.44 -39.96
CA THR A 15 -5.26 -46.14 -39.19
C THR A 15 -5.15 -44.88 -38.34
N ALA A 16 -6.19 -44.05 -38.37
CA ALA A 16 -6.41 -42.98 -37.40
C ALA A 16 -6.54 -43.58 -36.00
N ALA A 17 -5.54 -43.37 -35.15
CA ALA A 17 -5.65 -43.58 -33.72
C ALA A 17 -6.18 -42.28 -33.08
N ALA A 18 -7.43 -42.32 -32.60
CA ALA A 18 -7.97 -41.27 -31.75
C ALA A 18 -7.21 -41.28 -30.41
N LEU A 19 -6.26 -40.35 -30.25
CA LEU A 19 -5.64 -40.06 -28.96
C LEU A 19 -6.61 -39.19 -28.15
N VAL A 20 -7.13 -39.77 -27.07
CA VAL A 20 -7.91 -39.11 -26.03
C VAL A 20 -7.06 -37.99 -25.43
N LEU A 21 -7.47 -36.73 -25.61
CA LEU A 21 -6.94 -35.60 -24.86
C LEU A 21 -7.40 -35.73 -23.39
N ALA A 22 -6.61 -36.42 -22.58
CA ALA A 22 -6.71 -36.29 -21.12
C ALA A 22 -6.19 -34.90 -20.75
N GLY A 23 -7.10 -34.08 -20.22
CA GLY A 23 -6.91 -32.65 -20.01
C GLY A 23 -5.68 -32.32 -19.18
N VAL A 24 -4.93 -31.34 -19.70
CA VAL A 24 -3.98 -30.53 -18.94
C VAL A 24 -4.78 -29.81 -17.85
N ASN A 25 -4.72 -30.30 -16.62
CA ASN A 25 -5.03 -29.46 -15.47
C ASN A 25 -3.84 -28.50 -15.29
N ALA A 26 -3.80 -27.47 -16.12
CA ALA A 26 -3.01 -26.29 -15.85
C ALA A 26 -3.55 -25.70 -14.56
N MET A 27 -2.85 -25.94 -13.44
CA MET A 27 -2.91 -25.02 -12.31
C MET A 27 -2.31 -23.71 -12.80
N ALA A 28 -3.13 -22.90 -13.46
CA ALA A 28 -2.83 -21.48 -13.60
C ALA A 28 -2.65 -20.95 -12.17
N PRO A 29 -1.56 -20.22 -11.86
CA PRO A 29 -1.50 -19.49 -10.61
C PRO A 29 -2.74 -18.61 -10.58
N GLN A 30 -3.68 -18.96 -9.71
CA GLN A 30 -4.82 -18.11 -9.43
C GLN A 30 -4.18 -16.89 -8.78
N ALA A 31 -4.06 -15.80 -9.53
CA ALA A 31 -3.83 -14.50 -8.95
C ALA A 31 -5.08 -14.25 -8.09
N VAL A 32 -5.00 -14.65 -6.82
CA VAL A 32 -5.94 -14.22 -5.81
C VAL A 32 -5.78 -12.71 -5.75
N ALA A 33 -6.68 -12.00 -6.42
CA ALA A 33 -7.00 -10.65 -6.03
C ALA A 33 -7.52 -10.79 -4.60
N VAL A 34 -6.61 -10.64 -3.63
CA VAL A 34 -6.99 -10.41 -2.25
C VAL A 34 -7.84 -9.15 -2.33
N ASP A 35 -9.14 -9.31 -2.11
CA ASP A 35 -10.08 -8.21 -1.89
C ASP A 35 -9.64 -7.54 -0.58
N GLY A 36 -8.57 -6.77 -0.68
CA GLY A 36 -8.00 -6.05 0.43
C GLY A 36 -9.04 -5.05 0.94
N PRO A 37 -9.02 -4.71 2.23
CA PRO A 37 -9.94 -3.72 2.78
C PRO A 37 -9.93 -2.45 1.91
N VAL A 38 -11.10 -2.11 1.36
CA VAL A 38 -11.25 -1.02 0.39
C VAL A 38 -11.17 0.31 1.13
N VAL A 39 -10.00 0.94 1.11
CA VAL A 39 -9.83 2.30 1.58
C VAL A 39 -10.20 3.29 0.49
N GLN A 40 -10.99 4.30 0.83
CA GLN A 40 -11.27 5.40 -0.07
C GLN A 40 -9.98 6.21 -0.28
N VAL A 41 -9.51 6.29 -1.51
CA VAL A 41 -8.34 7.10 -1.89
C VAL A 41 -8.83 8.29 -2.71
N ALA A 42 -8.36 9.49 -2.36
CA ALA A 42 -8.76 10.71 -3.03
C ALA A 42 -8.40 10.64 -4.52
N SER A 43 -9.29 11.12 -5.38
CA SER A 43 -9.10 11.04 -6.84
C SER A 43 -7.84 11.76 -7.32
N ASP A 44 -7.50 12.85 -6.65
CA ASP A 44 -6.34 13.72 -6.88
C ASP A 44 -5.09 13.30 -6.10
N ALA A 45 -5.16 12.24 -5.28
CA ALA A 45 -3.99 11.70 -4.59
C ALA A 45 -2.88 11.34 -5.59
N ASP A 46 -1.63 11.62 -5.20
CA ASP A 46 -0.48 11.42 -6.06
C ASP A 46 -0.19 9.92 -6.34
N ALA A 47 0.66 9.67 -7.34
CA ALA A 47 0.99 8.30 -7.76
C ALA A 47 1.62 7.46 -6.63
N VAL A 48 2.39 8.10 -5.74
CA VAL A 48 3.04 7.45 -4.59
C VAL A 48 1.99 7.01 -3.58
N THR A 49 1.05 7.89 -3.24
CA THR A 49 -0.06 7.62 -2.33
C THR A 49 -0.91 6.45 -2.84
N LYS A 50 -1.28 6.51 -4.13
CA LYS A 50 -2.02 5.41 -4.78
C LYS A 50 -1.22 4.11 -4.81
N ALA A 51 0.10 4.16 -4.98
CA ALA A 51 0.96 2.98 -4.93
C ALA A 51 1.06 2.39 -3.52
N ILE A 52 1.17 3.22 -2.48
CA ILE A 52 1.17 2.78 -1.07
C ILE A 52 -0.15 2.10 -0.73
N ALA A 53 -1.30 2.69 -1.09
CA ALA A 53 -2.60 2.10 -0.86
C ALA A 53 -2.75 0.70 -1.50
N ARG A 54 -2.12 0.47 -2.66
CA ARG A 54 -2.09 -0.83 -3.34
C ARG A 54 -1.10 -1.82 -2.74
N THR A 55 0.06 -1.35 -2.29
CA THR A 55 1.16 -2.22 -1.82
C THR A 55 1.12 -2.51 -0.33
N ALA A 56 0.43 -1.69 0.46
CA ALA A 56 0.18 -1.89 1.87
C ALA A 56 -1.28 -1.62 2.23
N PRO A 57 -2.22 -2.41 1.67
CA PRO A 57 -3.66 -2.20 1.89
C PRO A 57 -4.05 -2.36 3.37
N GLU A 58 -3.38 -3.25 4.10
CA GLU A 58 -3.65 -3.50 5.52
C GLU A 58 -3.30 -2.29 6.40
N ALA A 59 -2.09 -1.72 6.24
CA ALA A 59 -1.67 -0.54 7.00
C ALA A 59 -2.55 0.68 6.65
N THR A 60 -2.89 0.82 5.37
CA THR A 60 -3.79 1.86 4.89
C THR A 60 -5.18 1.71 5.52
N ALA A 61 -5.75 0.50 5.55
CA ALA A 61 -7.05 0.26 6.16
C ALA A 61 -7.06 0.39 7.68
N ALA A 62 -6.01 -0.07 8.36
CA ALA A 62 -5.87 0.12 9.80
C ALA A 62 -5.85 1.61 10.14
N ALA A 63 -5.10 2.42 9.38
CA ALA A 63 -5.08 3.86 9.56
C ALA A 63 -6.44 4.51 9.25
N ALA A 64 -7.12 4.10 8.18
CA ALA A 64 -8.45 4.60 7.84
C ALA A 64 -9.49 4.29 8.93
N ASN A 65 -9.50 3.06 9.47
CA ASN A 65 -10.42 2.65 10.54
C ASN A 65 -10.25 3.48 11.81
N VAL A 66 -9.01 3.85 12.12
CA VAL A 66 -8.68 4.65 13.30
C VAL A 66 -9.03 6.13 13.07
N CYS A 67 -8.87 6.65 11.84
CA CYS A 67 -9.29 8.00 11.50
C CYS A 67 -10.82 8.16 11.46
N GLY A 68 -11.53 7.20 10.87
CA GLY A 68 -12.98 7.20 10.69
C GLY A 68 -13.37 6.73 9.29
N ALA A 69 -14.53 6.06 9.15
CA ALA A 69 -14.96 5.47 7.88
C ALA A 69 -15.33 6.51 6.79
N ASP A 70 -15.57 7.76 7.18
CA ASP A 70 -15.87 8.90 6.31
C ASP A 70 -14.61 9.68 5.88
N TYR A 71 -13.44 9.24 6.32
CA TYR A 71 -12.16 9.82 5.94
C TYR A 71 -11.58 9.15 4.69
N THR A 72 -11.08 9.97 3.77
CA THR A 72 -10.47 9.55 2.51
C THR A 72 -8.95 9.76 2.55
N LEU A 73 -8.17 8.80 2.09
CA LEU A 73 -6.71 8.92 2.00
C LEU A 73 -6.32 9.97 0.97
N SER A 74 -5.76 11.09 1.41
CA SER A 74 -5.26 12.15 0.52
C SER A 74 -3.76 12.07 0.29
N LYS A 75 -2.99 11.66 1.30
CA LYS A 75 -1.52 11.58 1.23
C LYS A 75 -0.98 10.36 1.95
N GLY A 76 -0.08 9.64 1.28
CA GLY A 76 0.77 8.61 1.86
C GLY A 76 2.23 8.93 1.58
N ILE A 77 3.00 9.25 2.62
CA ILE A 77 4.40 9.64 2.47
C ILE A 77 5.29 8.52 3.04
N PRO A 78 6.05 7.81 2.19
CA PRO A 78 7.00 6.83 2.67
C PRO A 78 8.18 7.54 3.33
N LEU A 79 8.57 7.08 4.52
CA LEU A 79 9.63 7.67 5.31
C LEU A 79 10.70 6.63 5.68
N PRO A 80 11.99 6.99 5.75
CA PRO A 80 12.54 8.34 5.50
C PRO A 80 12.50 8.75 4.02
N LEU A 81 12.45 10.06 3.76
CA LEU A 81 12.43 10.60 2.40
C LEU A 81 13.68 10.21 1.61
N GLY A 82 13.55 10.14 0.28
CA GLY A 82 14.67 9.83 -0.62
C GLY A 82 15.08 8.36 -0.62
N THR A 83 14.37 7.51 0.12
CA THR A 83 14.54 6.06 0.13
C THR A 83 13.49 5.41 -0.78
N ASP A 84 13.80 4.23 -1.34
CA ASP A 84 12.82 3.42 -2.06
C ASP A 84 11.58 3.18 -1.15
N PRO A 85 10.34 3.43 -1.63
CA PRO A 85 9.13 3.22 -0.84
C PRO A 85 8.96 1.81 -0.28
N SER A 86 9.63 0.81 -0.85
CA SER A 86 9.64 -0.59 -0.38
C SER A 86 10.55 -0.81 0.83
N LEU A 87 11.51 0.10 1.06
CA LEU A 87 12.45 0.08 2.17
C LEU A 87 12.07 1.09 3.27
N ARG A 88 10.84 1.61 3.22
CA ARG A 88 10.36 2.59 4.20
C ARG A 88 10.31 1.98 5.60
N LEU A 89 10.75 2.77 6.58
CA LEU A 89 10.68 2.45 8.01
C LEU A 89 9.33 2.86 8.60
N GLY A 90 8.63 3.78 7.95
CA GLY A 90 7.28 4.17 8.33
C GLY A 90 6.54 4.84 7.17
N THR A 91 5.24 5.03 7.36
CA THR A 91 4.39 5.74 6.40
C THR A 91 3.62 6.81 7.14
N LEU A 92 3.76 8.07 6.72
CA LEU A 92 2.89 9.13 7.21
C LEU A 92 1.64 9.16 6.33
N PHE A 93 0.53 8.69 6.88
CA PHE A 93 -0.78 8.76 6.26
C PHE A 93 -1.50 10.02 6.71
N ALA A 94 -2.11 10.71 5.74
CA ALA A 94 -3.03 11.79 5.99
C ALA A 94 -4.34 11.50 5.28
N TYR A 95 -5.42 11.58 6.06
CA TYR A 95 -6.77 11.42 5.61
C TYR A 95 -7.55 12.70 5.81
N GLU A 96 -8.57 12.91 4.99
CA GLU A 96 -9.41 14.09 5.03
C GLU A 96 -10.90 13.75 4.96
N ASN A 97 -11.71 14.62 5.57
CA ASN A 97 -13.16 14.60 5.50
C ASN A 97 -13.71 16.03 5.65
N GLY A 98 -14.19 16.61 4.55
CA GLY A 98 -14.98 17.85 4.58
C GLY A 98 -14.31 19.04 5.30
N GLY A 99 -12.98 19.15 5.26
CA GLY A 99 -12.21 20.20 5.93
C GLY A 99 -11.53 19.80 7.25
N ASN A 100 -11.75 18.56 7.71
CA ASN A 100 -11.04 17.94 8.84
C ASN A 100 -9.97 16.98 8.34
N GLY A 101 -8.83 16.96 9.00
CA GLY A 101 -7.68 16.12 8.70
C GLY A 101 -7.42 15.14 9.84
N CYS A 102 -6.92 13.97 9.50
CA CYS A 102 -6.44 12.96 10.43
C CYS A 102 -5.08 12.45 9.95
N VAL A 103 -4.08 12.45 10.84
CA VAL A 103 -2.72 12.00 10.52
C VAL A 103 -2.34 10.82 11.39
N ILE A 104 -1.73 9.81 10.78
CA ILE A 104 -1.20 8.63 11.43
C ILE A 104 0.20 8.37 10.89
N LEU A 105 1.15 8.10 11.78
CA LEU A 105 2.48 7.61 11.43
C LEU A 105 2.51 6.11 11.68
N ASP A 106 2.53 5.33 10.61
CA ASP A 106 2.64 3.87 10.63
C ASP A 106 4.08 3.42 10.93
N ASN A 107 4.21 2.34 11.71
CA ASN A 107 5.48 1.73 12.08
C ASN A 107 5.75 0.49 11.22
N ASN A 108 6.63 0.65 10.23
CA ASN A 108 7.05 -0.42 9.33
C ASN A 108 8.43 -1.00 9.72
N TYR A 109 8.92 -0.71 10.91
CA TYR A 109 10.23 -1.15 11.41
C TYR A 109 10.20 -2.60 11.94
N GLY A 110 9.03 -3.13 12.30
CA GLY A 110 8.86 -4.50 12.81
C GLY A 110 9.13 -4.69 14.30
N SER A 111 9.34 -3.61 15.06
CA SER A 111 9.39 -3.63 16.53
C SER A 111 8.96 -2.26 17.08
N ALA A 112 8.67 -2.19 18.38
CA ALA A 112 8.30 -0.93 19.01
C ALA A 112 9.40 0.13 18.84
N GLN A 113 9.06 1.27 18.28
CA GLN A 113 9.97 2.40 18.07
C GLN A 113 9.48 3.61 18.86
N TYR A 114 10.41 4.48 19.26
CA TYR A 114 10.06 5.82 19.68
C TYR A 114 9.43 6.53 18.48
N MET A 115 8.22 7.04 18.64
CA MET A 115 7.52 7.80 17.62
C MET A 115 6.98 9.10 18.22
N TYR A 116 6.94 10.10 17.38
CA TYR A 116 6.40 11.41 17.70
C TYR A 116 5.67 11.92 16.47
N LEU A 117 4.37 12.15 16.62
CA LEU A 117 3.54 12.76 15.60
C LEU A 117 2.93 14.03 16.19
N LYS A 118 3.15 15.16 15.53
CA LYS A 118 2.52 16.42 15.89
C LYS A 118 1.87 17.02 14.66
N VAL A 119 0.64 17.51 14.82
CA VAL A 119 -0.07 18.29 13.82
C VAL A 119 -0.51 19.60 14.46
N CYS A 120 -0.29 20.70 13.75
CA CYS A 120 -0.70 22.02 14.19
C CYS A 120 -1.80 22.58 13.30
N LYS A 121 -2.68 23.42 13.88
CA LYS A 121 -3.57 24.28 13.09
C LYS A 121 -2.75 25.20 12.18
N VAL A 122 -3.39 25.69 11.12
CA VAL A 122 -2.83 26.71 10.23
C VAL A 122 -2.30 27.89 11.05
N GLY A 123 -1.06 28.29 10.78
CA GLY A 123 -0.38 29.34 11.53
C GLY A 123 0.30 28.88 12.84
N GLY A 124 0.20 27.60 13.22
CA GLY A 124 1.01 27.01 14.30
C GLY A 124 0.55 27.34 15.73
N THR A 125 -0.64 27.91 15.92
CA THR A 125 -1.10 28.45 17.21
C THR A 125 -1.57 27.38 18.21
N SER A 126 -2.01 26.23 17.72
CA SER A 126 -2.49 25.11 18.54
C SER A 126 -2.08 23.81 17.85
N CYS A 127 -1.46 22.91 18.60
CA CYS A 127 -0.96 21.65 18.08
C CYS A 127 -1.34 20.51 19.01
N ASP A 128 -1.73 19.40 18.41
CA ASP A 128 -1.93 18.14 19.09
C ASP A 128 -0.74 17.23 18.78
N THR A 129 -0.38 16.39 19.74
CA THR A 129 0.80 15.53 19.67
C THR A 129 0.48 14.17 20.25
N ASP A 130 0.96 13.13 19.56
CA ASP A 130 1.04 11.78 20.08
C ASP A 130 2.51 11.33 20.12
N THR A 131 2.93 10.76 21.24
CA THR A 131 4.32 10.35 21.44
C THR A 131 4.45 9.21 22.43
N GLY A 132 5.40 8.33 22.15
CA GLY A 132 5.61 7.12 22.94
C GLY A 132 6.40 6.09 22.17
N ASN A 133 6.47 4.88 22.73
CA ASN A 133 7.00 3.72 22.04
C ASN A 133 5.84 2.89 21.49
N PHE A 134 5.69 2.85 20.17
CA PHE A 134 4.56 2.18 19.53
C PHE A 134 5.04 1.05 18.64
N SER A 135 4.36 -0.09 18.72
CA SER A 135 4.59 -1.25 17.85
C SER A 135 3.94 -1.12 16.48
N SER A 136 2.89 -0.30 16.37
CA SER A 136 2.01 -0.28 15.20
C SER A 136 1.94 1.10 14.57
N TYR A 137 1.58 2.13 15.33
CA TYR A 137 1.50 3.50 14.81
C TYR A 137 1.48 4.53 15.94
N ALA A 138 1.77 5.78 15.61
CA ALA A 138 1.45 6.97 16.41
C ALA A 138 0.32 7.76 15.73
N GLY A 139 -0.59 8.33 16.51
CA GLY A 139 -1.85 8.93 16.08
C GLY A 139 -3.07 8.12 16.53
N PRO A 140 -4.29 8.49 16.11
CA PRO A 140 -4.59 9.55 15.16
C PRO A 140 -4.43 10.94 15.78
N VAL A 141 -3.84 11.87 15.04
CA VAL A 141 -3.85 13.29 15.41
C VAL A 141 -4.77 14.02 14.45
N TYR A 142 -5.83 14.61 14.99
CA TYR A 142 -6.85 15.32 14.23
C TYR A 142 -6.53 16.81 14.11
N VAL A 143 -6.96 17.43 13.01
CA VAL A 143 -6.87 18.87 12.82
C VAL A 143 -8.10 19.37 12.08
N ASN A 144 -8.72 20.44 12.58
CA ASN A 144 -9.78 21.14 11.87
C ASN A 144 -9.17 22.25 11.03
N SER A 145 -9.73 22.51 9.84
CA SER A 145 -9.17 23.43 8.85
C SER A 145 -7.73 23.03 8.49
N PHE A 146 -7.57 21.85 7.91
CA PHE A 146 -6.26 21.24 7.69
C PHE A 146 -5.37 21.93 6.64
N ALA A 147 -5.87 22.95 5.94
CA ALA A 147 -5.16 23.56 4.82
C ALA A 147 -3.78 24.08 5.24
N CYS A 148 -2.72 23.54 4.66
CA CYS A 148 -1.33 23.79 5.08
C CYS A 148 -1.01 23.53 6.56
N ALA A 149 -1.72 22.60 7.23
CA ALA A 149 -1.45 22.28 8.63
C ALA A 149 -0.02 21.73 8.78
N PRO A 150 0.84 22.35 9.63
CA PRO A 150 2.20 21.86 9.86
C PRO A 150 2.17 20.50 10.55
N VAL A 151 2.89 19.54 9.98
CA VAL A 151 3.07 18.20 10.52
C VAL A 151 4.54 17.97 10.84
N THR A 152 4.79 17.32 11.97
CA THR A 152 6.09 16.78 12.35
C THR A 152 5.93 15.29 12.64
N ALA A 153 6.68 14.45 11.93
CA ALA A 153 6.71 13.01 12.13
C ALA A 153 8.14 12.58 12.43
N LYS A 154 8.35 11.92 13.56
CA LYS A 154 9.67 11.40 13.96
C LYS A 154 9.57 9.94 14.37
N MET A 155 10.63 9.19 14.09
CA MET A 155 10.76 7.79 14.49
C MET A 155 12.22 7.45 14.75
N GLY A 156 12.48 6.66 15.78
CA GLY A 156 13.83 6.25 16.16
C GLY A 156 13.89 5.25 17.31
N LYS A 157 15.11 4.97 17.79
CA LYS A 157 15.31 4.22 19.05
C LYS A 157 14.89 5.05 20.26
N SER A 158 15.06 6.36 20.16
CA SER A 158 14.73 7.34 21.19
C SER A 158 14.58 8.72 20.57
N SER A 159 14.14 9.70 21.36
CA SER A 159 14.03 11.10 20.94
C SER A 159 15.35 11.73 20.45
N SER A 160 16.50 11.14 20.80
CA SER A 160 17.84 11.63 20.45
C SER A 160 18.52 10.79 19.36
N SER A 161 17.90 9.71 18.90
CA SER A 161 18.44 8.81 17.88
C SER A 161 17.34 8.46 16.88
N LEU A 162 17.12 9.38 15.95
CA LEU A 162 16.05 9.33 14.95
C LEU A 162 16.56 8.81 13.61
N TYR A 163 15.77 7.93 12.99
CA TYR A 163 15.92 7.55 11.58
C TYR A 163 15.01 8.39 10.68
N ILE A 164 13.89 8.86 11.24
CA ILE A 164 12.92 9.73 10.59
C ILE A 164 12.84 11.02 11.41
N ASP A 165 13.10 12.15 10.78
CA ASP A 165 12.77 13.50 11.28
C ASP A 165 12.19 14.30 10.11
N TYR A 166 10.88 14.14 9.92
CA TYR A 166 10.14 14.75 8.83
C TYR A 166 9.30 15.92 9.35
N LYS A 167 9.34 17.04 8.62
CA LYS A 167 8.52 18.23 8.87
C LYS A 167 8.01 18.79 7.56
N SER A 168 6.72 19.10 7.50
CA SER A 168 6.14 19.74 6.32
C SER A 168 4.82 20.42 6.67
N ASP A 169 4.53 21.51 5.98
CA ASP A 169 3.23 22.17 5.90
C ASP A 169 2.41 21.72 4.68
N ARG A 170 2.89 20.74 3.90
CA ARG A 170 2.27 20.25 2.66
C ARG A 170 1.75 18.82 2.75
N VAL A 171 1.58 18.30 3.97
CA VAL A 171 0.92 17.00 4.18
C VAL A 171 -0.55 17.08 3.77
N PHE A 172 -1.17 18.23 3.96
CA PHE A 172 -2.50 18.53 3.45
C PHE A 172 -2.43 19.57 2.32
N PRO A 173 -3.40 19.59 1.39
CA PRO A 173 -3.41 20.59 0.33
C PRO A 173 -3.53 22.00 0.91
N CYS A 174 -2.84 22.93 0.24
CA CYS A 174 -2.93 24.35 0.48
C CYS A 174 -3.87 24.91 -0.59
N GLY A 175 -4.95 25.57 -0.15
CA GLY A 175 -5.93 26.18 -1.07
C GLY A 175 -5.36 27.26 -1.98
#